data_AF-B4WTS3-F1
#
_entry.id   AF-B4WTS3-F1
#
_cell.length_a   1.000
_cell.length_b   1.000
_cell.length_c   1.000
_cell.angle_alpha   90.00
_cell.angle_beta   90.00
_cell.angle_gamma   90.00
#
_symmetry.space_group_name_H-M   'P 1'
#
loop_
_entity.id
_entity.type
_entity.pdbx_description
1 polymer ?
#
loop_
_entity_poly.entity_id
_entity_poly.type
_entity_poly.pdbx_seq_one_letter_code
_entity_poly.pdbx_strand_id
1 'polypeptide(L)'
;MPAHLSTPQTSPQPKLELTGSQQFTAWLAEQALSLGFTTYQAGKLFLIGLQKDGRLSVFERTFERCMGLCATGNSLYMSSLYQLWRFENILEPGQLSGEFDALYVPQMSYVTGDLDIHDVAMTTAGYTLSSKLLGERVSTPGIVFVNTLFGCLATLSETHSFRPVWHPPFLSKIDLRSGDVAHSLRIKGVVEELYDVVRLP
;
A
#
# COMPACT_ATOMS: atom_id res chain seq x y z
N MET A 1 -12.02 -48.91 -23.19
CA MET A 1 -11.04 -47.91 -23.67
C MET A 1 -10.90 -46.86 -22.57
N PRO A 2 -9.82 -46.83 -21.77
CA PRO A 2 -9.60 -45.71 -20.85
C PRO A 2 -9.05 -44.51 -21.63
N ALA A 3 -9.61 -43.33 -21.36
CA ALA A 3 -9.22 -42.07 -21.98
C ALA A 3 -7.83 -41.62 -21.48
N HIS A 4 -6.96 -41.22 -22.41
CA HIS A 4 -5.72 -40.53 -22.11
C HIS A 4 -6.04 -39.15 -21.53
N LEU A 5 -5.72 -38.95 -20.25
CA LEU A 5 -5.65 -37.62 -19.64
C LEU A 5 -4.39 -36.93 -20.17
N SER A 6 -4.57 -35.89 -20.98
CA SER A 6 -3.52 -34.99 -21.42
C SER A 6 -3.00 -34.19 -20.22
N THR A 7 -1.69 -34.25 -20.00
CA THR A 7 -0.98 -33.47 -18.98
C THR A 7 -1.17 -31.97 -19.25
N PRO A 8 -1.59 -31.15 -18.27
CA PRO A 8 -1.66 -29.71 -18.47
C PRO A 8 -0.26 -29.14 -18.70
N GLN A 9 -0.09 -28.39 -19.80
CA GLN A 9 1.12 -27.61 -20.03
C GLN A 9 1.16 -26.44 -19.05
N THR A 10 2.10 -26.46 -18.13
CA THR A 10 2.43 -25.33 -17.27
C THR A 10 3.11 -24.24 -18.12
N SER A 11 2.40 -23.14 -18.36
CA SER A 11 3.03 -21.91 -18.84
C SER A 11 4.09 -21.47 -17.84
N PRO A 12 5.31 -21.10 -18.28
CA PRO A 12 6.37 -20.66 -17.36
C PRO A 12 5.87 -19.45 -16.57
N GLN A 13 5.96 -19.55 -15.22
CA GLN A 13 5.72 -18.39 -14.38
C GLN A 13 6.77 -17.32 -14.70
N PRO A 14 6.36 -16.07 -14.92
CA PRO A 14 7.32 -14.99 -15.16
C PRO A 14 8.23 -14.87 -13.94
N LYS A 15 9.54 -14.92 -14.19
CA LYS A 15 10.57 -14.75 -13.17
C LYS A 15 10.64 -13.26 -12.84
N LEU A 16 10.80 -12.93 -11.55
CA LEU A 16 11.10 -11.56 -11.15
C LEU A 16 12.45 -11.14 -11.74
N GLU A 17 12.43 -10.08 -12.55
CA GLU A 17 13.62 -9.44 -13.10
C GLU A 17 13.63 -7.97 -12.68
N LEU A 18 14.69 -7.55 -12.01
CA LEU A 18 14.93 -6.17 -11.63
C LEU A 18 16.13 -5.65 -12.41
N THR A 19 15.91 -4.64 -13.25
CA THR A 19 16.94 -3.97 -14.03
C THR A 19 17.05 -2.51 -13.59
N GLY A 20 18.28 -2.05 -13.39
CA GLY A 20 18.57 -0.65 -13.07
C GLY A 20 19.38 0.00 -14.18
N SER A 21 19.42 1.33 -14.20
CA SER A 21 20.36 2.06 -15.05
C SER A 21 21.81 1.78 -14.63
N GLN A 22 22.76 2.03 -15.53
CA GLN A 22 24.19 1.73 -15.27
C GLN A 22 24.72 2.34 -13.97
N GLN A 23 24.23 3.52 -13.59
CA GLN A 23 24.68 4.25 -12.40
C GLN A 23 23.74 4.10 -11.20
N PHE A 24 22.71 3.25 -11.30
CA PHE A 24 21.68 3.16 -10.26
C PHE A 24 22.25 2.78 -8.89
N THR A 25 23.06 1.72 -8.81
CA THR A 25 23.65 1.29 -7.52
C THR A 25 24.65 2.30 -6.96
N ALA A 26 25.44 2.94 -7.82
CA ALA A 26 26.34 4.02 -7.41
C ALA A 26 25.55 5.20 -6.82
N TRP A 27 24.46 5.59 -7.49
CA TRP A 27 23.55 6.63 -7.00
C TRP A 27 22.90 6.26 -5.66
N LEU A 28 22.43 5.02 -5.47
CA LEU A 28 21.91 4.55 -4.18
C LEU A 28 22.95 4.70 -3.06
N ALA A 29 24.22 4.35 -3.35
CA ALA A 29 25.32 4.45 -2.39
C ALA A 29 25.66 5.91 -2.06
N GLU A 30 25.76 6.76 -3.07
CA GLU A 30 26.06 8.20 -2.93
C GLU A 30 24.99 8.93 -2.12
N GLN A 31 23.72 8.55 -2.30
CA GLN A 31 22.60 9.15 -1.59
C GLN A 31 22.29 8.45 -0.26
N ALA A 32 23.04 7.40 0.11
CA ALA A 32 22.84 6.59 1.31
C ALA A 32 21.38 6.14 1.49
N LEU A 33 20.75 5.63 0.42
CA LEU A 33 19.32 5.32 0.43
C LEU A 33 19.01 3.87 0.07
N SER A 34 17.89 3.41 0.63
CA SER A 34 17.23 2.15 0.30
C SER A 34 15.80 2.44 -0.14
N LEU A 35 15.21 1.58 -0.95
CA LEU A 35 13.86 1.76 -1.51
C LEU A 35 12.92 0.70 -0.96
N GLY A 36 11.71 1.12 -0.59
CA GLY A 36 10.60 0.22 -0.29
C GLY A 36 9.46 0.47 -1.26
N PHE A 37 8.88 -0.59 -1.81
CA PHE A 37 7.69 -0.48 -2.65
C PHE A 37 6.83 -1.74 -2.59
N THR A 38 5.56 -1.59 -2.92
CA THR A 38 4.58 -2.66 -2.96
C THR A 38 4.13 -2.90 -4.40
N THR A 39 3.65 -4.11 -4.69
CA THR A 39 3.04 -4.44 -5.98
C THR A 39 1.63 -4.97 -5.74
N TYR A 40 0.63 -4.29 -6.31
CA TYR A 40 -0.78 -4.62 -6.10
C TYR A 40 -1.13 -6.06 -6.54
N GLN A 41 -0.91 -6.37 -7.82
CA GLN A 41 -1.34 -7.66 -8.39
C GLN A 41 -0.48 -8.84 -7.91
N ALA A 42 0.83 -8.63 -7.75
CA ALA A 42 1.73 -9.69 -7.33
C ALA A 42 1.77 -9.88 -5.79
N GLY A 43 1.20 -8.95 -5.01
CA GLY A 43 1.12 -9.04 -3.56
C GLY A 43 2.50 -9.11 -2.91
N LYS A 44 3.45 -8.29 -3.36
CA LYS A 44 4.83 -8.26 -2.86
C LYS A 44 5.16 -6.91 -2.23
N LEU A 45 5.76 -6.95 -1.05
CA LEU A 45 6.57 -5.88 -0.50
C LEU A 45 8.02 -6.15 -0.90
N PHE A 46 8.65 -5.19 -1.56
CA PHE A 46 10.07 -5.17 -1.88
C PHE A 46 10.81 -4.16 -1.01
N LEU A 47 11.98 -4.57 -0.53
CA LEU A 47 12.99 -3.69 0.05
C LEU A 47 14.28 -3.86 -0.76
N ILE A 48 14.75 -2.77 -1.36
CA ILE A 48 15.94 -2.71 -2.19
C ILE A 48 16.99 -1.92 -1.45
N GLY A 49 18.17 -2.52 -1.28
CA GLY A 49 19.33 -1.87 -0.72
C GLY A 49 20.58 -2.26 -1.50
N LEU A 50 21.73 -2.14 -0.85
CA LEU A 50 23.02 -2.55 -1.40
C LEU A 50 23.68 -3.60 -0.52
N GLN A 51 24.46 -4.47 -1.15
CA GLN A 51 25.47 -5.28 -0.49
C GLN A 51 26.75 -4.46 -0.31
N LYS A 52 27.69 -4.90 0.55
CA LYS A 52 28.96 -4.18 0.73
C LYS A 52 29.79 -4.06 -0.53
N ASP A 53 29.62 -4.98 -1.48
CA ASP A 53 30.28 -4.96 -2.79
C ASP A 53 29.62 -4.02 -3.81
N GLY A 54 28.56 -3.30 -3.41
CA GLY A 54 27.84 -2.34 -4.25
C GLY A 54 26.81 -2.97 -5.19
N ARG A 55 26.60 -4.30 -5.16
CA ARG A 55 25.50 -4.93 -5.89
C ARG A 55 24.17 -4.70 -5.18
N LEU A 56 23.07 -4.78 -5.93
CA LEU A 56 21.73 -4.71 -5.36
C LEU A 56 21.50 -5.85 -4.34
N SER A 57 20.93 -5.48 -3.20
CA SER A 57 20.26 -6.40 -2.29
C SER A 57 18.76 -6.29 -2.52
N VAL A 58 18.09 -7.44 -2.68
CA VAL A 58 16.66 -7.52 -2.95
C VAL A 58 16.03 -8.41 -1.91
N PHE A 59 15.18 -7.83 -1.08
CA PHE A 59 14.34 -8.57 -0.15
C PHE A 59 12.89 -8.47 -0.60
N GLU A 60 12.18 -9.60 -0.59
CA GLU A 60 10.76 -9.65 -0.88
C GLU A 60 9.98 -10.38 0.21
N ARG A 61 8.77 -9.92 0.47
CA ARG A 61 7.78 -10.62 1.29
C ARG A 61 6.42 -10.56 0.65
N THR A 62 5.65 -11.64 0.78
CA THR A 62 4.32 -11.76 0.16
C THR A 62 3.24 -11.36 1.15
N PHE A 63 2.35 -10.46 0.72
CA PHE A 63 1.14 -10.04 1.42
C PHE A 63 0.02 -9.90 0.40
N GLU A 64 -1.15 -10.42 0.71
CA GLU A 64 -2.29 -10.34 -0.20
C GLU A 64 -2.70 -8.87 -0.42
N ARG A 65 -2.69 -8.45 -1.68
CA ARG A 65 -3.07 -7.10 -2.14
C ARG A 65 -2.41 -5.97 -1.33
N CYS A 66 -1.09 -6.04 -1.13
CA CYS A 66 -0.36 -4.92 -0.50
C CYS A 66 -0.34 -3.68 -1.38
N MET A 67 -0.58 -2.52 -0.75
CA MET A 67 -0.82 -1.24 -1.43
C MET A 67 -0.05 -0.11 -0.75
N GLY A 68 -0.72 0.76 0.00
CA GLY A 68 -0.12 1.92 0.65
C GLY A 68 1.05 1.57 1.55
N LEU A 69 2.09 2.40 1.50
CA LEU A 69 3.35 2.19 2.21
C LEU A 69 3.81 3.53 2.80
N CYS A 70 4.19 3.54 4.08
CA CYS A 70 4.68 4.74 4.76
C CYS A 70 5.84 4.38 5.69
N ALA A 71 7.01 4.96 5.44
CA ALA A 71 8.12 4.90 6.39
C ALA A 71 8.10 6.15 7.29
N THR A 72 8.20 5.97 8.60
CA THR A 72 8.27 7.07 9.56
C THR A 72 9.10 6.67 10.77
N GLY A 73 10.13 7.48 11.07
CA GLY A 73 11.11 7.13 12.09
C GLY A 73 11.76 5.78 11.81
N ASN A 74 11.60 4.84 12.76
CA ASN A 74 12.15 3.49 12.69
C ASN A 74 11.11 2.43 12.30
N SER A 75 9.92 2.86 11.87
CA SER A 75 8.78 2.01 11.56
C SER A 75 8.39 2.10 10.10
N LEU A 76 7.89 0.99 9.56
CA LEU A 76 7.30 0.91 8.24
C LEU A 76 5.84 0.47 8.38
N TYR A 77 4.93 1.21 7.77
CA TYR A 77 3.50 0.90 7.74
C TYR A 77 3.12 0.47 6.34
N MET A 78 2.29 -0.56 6.23
CA MET A 78 1.88 -1.10 4.94
C MET A 78 0.44 -1.60 5.01
N SER A 79 -0.42 -1.20 4.07
CA SER A 79 -1.73 -1.82 3.93
C SER A 79 -1.67 -3.11 3.11
N SER A 80 -2.65 -3.97 3.34
CA SER A 80 -2.92 -5.23 2.63
C SER A 80 -4.44 -5.39 2.50
N LEU A 81 -4.89 -6.53 1.95
CA LEU A 81 -6.32 -6.77 1.70
C LEU A 81 -7.21 -6.52 2.93
N TYR A 82 -6.81 -7.03 4.10
CA TYR A 82 -7.64 -6.96 5.31
C TYR A 82 -6.94 -6.34 6.53
N GLN A 83 -5.68 -5.91 6.37
CA GLN A 83 -4.88 -5.40 7.47
C GLN A 83 -4.07 -4.16 7.09
N LEU A 84 -3.84 -3.33 8.10
CA LEU A 84 -2.75 -2.34 8.11
C LEU A 84 -1.67 -2.84 9.06
N TRP A 85 -0.50 -3.18 8.50
CA TRP A 85 0.66 -3.71 9.20
C TRP A 85 1.58 -2.60 9.69
N ARG A 86 2.17 -2.80 10.86
CA ARG A 86 3.35 -2.05 11.33
C ARG A 86 4.52 -3.00 11.49
N PHE A 87 5.60 -2.66 10.81
CA PHE A 87 6.91 -3.26 10.96
C PHE A 87 7.79 -2.32 11.75
N GLU A 88 8.65 -2.90 12.58
CA GLU A 88 9.68 -2.16 13.29
C GLU A 88 11.05 -2.65 12.81
N ASN A 89 11.96 -1.71 12.58
CA ASN A 89 13.37 -2.07 12.49
C ASN A 89 13.85 -2.47 13.89
N ILE A 90 14.20 -3.75 14.06
CA ILE A 90 14.56 -4.29 15.37
C ILE A 90 16.03 -4.07 15.75
N LEU A 91 16.81 -3.42 14.89
CA LEU A 91 18.22 -3.14 15.14
C LEU A 91 18.37 -1.89 16.00
N GLU A 92 19.25 -1.98 16.99
CA GLU A 92 19.70 -0.82 17.76
C GLU A 92 20.55 0.11 16.88
N PRO A 93 20.68 1.41 17.21
CA PRO A 93 21.53 2.33 16.46
C PRO A 93 22.97 1.81 16.32
N GLY A 94 23.41 1.59 15.08
CA GLY A 94 24.74 1.06 14.75
C GLY A 94 24.85 -0.47 14.78
N GLN A 95 23.80 -1.18 15.19
CA GLN A 95 23.74 -2.64 15.08
C GLN A 95 23.50 -3.05 13.62
N LEU A 96 24.16 -4.13 13.21
CA LEU A 96 23.96 -4.73 11.88
C LEU A 96 23.33 -6.12 12.01
N SER A 97 22.42 -6.45 11.09
CA SER A 97 21.98 -7.81 10.81
C SER A 97 22.76 -8.35 9.63
N GLY A 98 23.87 -9.03 9.90
CA GLY A 98 24.83 -9.42 8.87
C GLY A 98 25.51 -8.17 8.30
N GLU A 99 25.13 -7.78 7.08
CA GLU A 99 25.66 -6.59 6.40
C GLU A 99 24.67 -5.44 6.29
N PHE A 100 23.45 -5.62 6.81
CA PHE A 100 22.35 -4.66 6.67
C PHE A 100 22.14 -3.88 7.97
N ASP A 101 21.83 -2.60 7.84
CA ASP A 101 21.61 -1.62 8.91
C ASP A 101 20.13 -1.44 9.29
N ALA A 102 19.22 -2.12 8.59
CA ALA A 102 17.81 -2.21 8.95
C ALA A 102 17.27 -3.64 8.81
N LEU A 103 16.46 -4.06 9.79
CA LEU A 103 15.74 -5.33 9.76
C LEU A 103 14.29 -5.11 10.19
N TYR A 104 13.41 -4.85 9.22
CA TYR A 104 11.99 -4.62 9.46
C TYR A 104 11.23 -5.93 9.72
N VAL A 105 10.69 -6.06 10.94
CA VAL A 105 9.90 -7.21 11.37
C VAL A 105 8.47 -6.77 11.66
N PRO A 106 7.43 -7.48 11.15
CA PRO A 106 6.04 -7.17 11.44
C PRO A 106 5.80 -7.48 12.92
N GLN A 107 5.35 -6.47 13.66
CA GLN A 107 5.11 -6.60 15.10
C GLN A 107 3.66 -6.35 15.48
N MET A 108 2.90 -5.67 14.63
CA MET A 108 1.51 -5.33 14.91
C MET A 108 0.71 -5.19 13.62
N SER A 109 -0.60 -5.44 13.72
CA SER A 109 -1.54 -5.18 12.63
C SER A 109 -2.89 -4.75 13.17
N TYR A 110 -3.56 -3.88 12.44
CA TYR A 110 -4.98 -3.60 12.61
C TYR A 110 -5.75 -4.41 11.58
N VAL A 111 -6.77 -5.15 12.03
CA VAL A 111 -7.71 -5.81 11.12
C VAL A 111 -8.75 -4.77 10.70
N THR A 112 -8.74 -4.40 9.43
CA THR A 112 -9.59 -3.34 8.88
C THR A 112 -10.78 -3.87 8.09
N GLY A 113 -10.73 -5.12 7.63
CA GLY A 113 -11.62 -5.61 6.58
C GLY A 113 -11.23 -5.05 5.21
N ASP A 114 -12.05 -5.31 4.19
CA ASP A 114 -11.80 -4.82 2.82
C ASP A 114 -12.12 -3.34 2.76
N LEU A 115 -11.09 -2.50 2.90
CA LEU A 115 -11.22 -1.05 2.80
C LEU A 115 -10.55 -0.49 1.55
N ASP A 116 -9.87 -1.35 0.78
CA ASP A 116 -9.05 -0.92 -0.35
C ASP A 116 -8.14 0.27 0.02
N ILE A 117 -7.24 0.06 0.99
CA ILE A 117 -6.35 1.14 1.45
C ILE A 117 -5.21 1.34 0.45
N HIS A 118 -5.31 2.38 -0.40
CA HIS A 118 -4.32 2.62 -1.48
C HIS A 118 -3.07 3.37 -1.04
N ASP A 119 -3.20 4.27 -0.07
CA ASP A 119 -2.08 5.04 0.44
C ASP A 119 -2.20 5.27 1.96
N VAL A 120 -1.07 5.42 2.63
CA VAL A 120 -0.95 5.56 4.08
C VAL A 120 0.02 6.68 4.40
N ALA A 121 -0.29 7.49 5.40
CA ALA A 121 0.61 8.49 5.95
C ALA A 121 0.53 8.54 7.47
N MET A 122 1.61 9.02 8.09
CA MET A 122 1.64 9.33 9.52
C MET A 122 1.52 10.85 9.71
N THR A 123 0.56 11.28 10.51
CA THR A 123 0.40 12.68 10.90
C THR A 123 1.08 12.94 12.24
N THR A 124 1.79 14.07 12.34
CA THR A 124 2.56 14.46 13.54
C THR A 124 1.84 15.48 14.41
N ALA A 125 0.77 16.10 13.89
CA ALA A 125 -0.05 17.08 14.58
C ALA A 125 -1.53 16.75 14.38
N GLY A 126 -2.36 17.16 15.33
CA GLY A 126 -3.81 17.07 15.18
C GLY A 126 -4.30 17.99 14.08
N TYR A 127 -5.39 17.59 13.42
CA TYR A 127 -5.96 18.33 12.31
C TYR A 127 -7.49 18.29 12.33
N THR A 128 -8.10 19.32 11.75
CA THR A 128 -9.55 19.41 11.56
C THR A 128 -9.83 19.49 10.07
N LEU A 129 -10.62 18.55 9.56
CA LEU A 129 -11.11 18.58 8.18
C LEU A 129 -12.62 18.76 8.19
N SER A 130 -13.12 19.50 7.20
CA SER A 130 -14.55 19.69 6.97
C SER A 130 -14.93 19.13 5.60
N SER A 131 -16.05 18.42 5.55
CA SER A 131 -16.64 17.94 4.30
C SER A 131 -18.15 17.98 4.38
N LYS A 132 -18.82 18.08 3.23
CA LYS A 132 -20.29 18.12 3.16
C LYS A 132 -20.95 16.91 3.84
N LEU A 133 -20.35 15.72 3.72
CA LEU A 133 -20.92 14.48 4.22
C LEU A 133 -20.67 14.24 5.71
N LEU A 134 -19.54 14.71 6.25
CA LEU A 134 -19.16 14.44 7.64
C LEU A 134 -19.31 15.67 8.54
N GLY A 135 -19.44 16.87 7.99
CA GLY A 135 -19.19 18.10 8.73
C GLY A 135 -17.72 18.18 9.15
N GLU A 136 -17.47 18.82 10.28
CA GLU A 136 -16.13 18.91 10.87
C GLU A 136 -15.75 17.61 11.59
N ARG A 137 -14.49 17.21 11.39
CA ARG A 137 -13.87 16.06 12.05
C ARG A 137 -12.51 16.46 12.56
N VAL A 138 -12.35 16.40 13.88
CA VAL A 138 -11.06 16.53 14.55
C VAL A 138 -10.39 15.15 14.57
N SER A 139 -9.09 15.14 14.33
CA SER A 139 -8.25 13.95 14.38
C SER A 139 -7.00 14.26 15.20
N THR A 140 -6.62 13.32 16.05
CA THR A 140 -5.34 13.34 16.76
C THR A 140 -4.21 12.91 15.81
N PRO A 141 -2.94 13.20 16.13
CA PRO A 141 -1.80 12.64 15.41
C PRO A 141 -1.90 11.11 15.33
N GLY A 142 -1.42 10.55 14.22
CA GLY A 142 -1.47 9.12 13.97
C GLY A 142 -1.68 8.79 12.49
N ILE A 143 -2.02 7.52 12.25
CA ILE A 143 -2.19 6.99 10.89
C ILE A 143 -3.43 7.61 10.24
N VAL A 144 -3.24 8.11 9.03
CA VAL A 144 -4.28 8.47 8.08
C VAL A 144 -4.06 7.67 6.81
N PHE A 145 -5.14 7.27 6.15
CA PHE A 145 -5.06 6.49 4.92
C PHE A 145 -6.17 6.84 3.94
N VAL A 146 -5.88 6.59 2.66
CA VAL A 146 -6.85 6.70 1.56
C VAL A 146 -7.64 5.40 1.49
N ASN A 147 -8.92 5.47 1.81
CA ASN A 147 -9.87 4.37 1.66
C ASN A 147 -10.64 4.59 0.35
N THR A 148 -10.23 3.89 -0.71
CA THR A 148 -10.83 4.07 -2.04
C THR A 148 -12.18 3.39 -2.16
N LEU A 149 -12.44 2.32 -1.40
CA LEU A 149 -13.74 1.65 -1.39
C LEU A 149 -14.85 2.60 -0.90
N PHE A 150 -14.54 3.44 0.07
CA PHE A 150 -15.45 4.45 0.62
C PHE A 150 -15.12 5.87 0.16
N GLY A 151 -14.22 6.03 -0.82
CA GLY A 151 -13.85 7.32 -1.41
C GLY A 151 -13.48 8.42 -0.40
N CYS A 152 -12.74 8.08 0.66
CA CYS A 152 -12.48 8.99 1.77
C CYS A 152 -11.03 8.93 2.28
N LEU A 153 -10.65 9.98 3.02
CA LEU A 153 -9.56 9.87 3.97
C LEU A 153 -10.12 9.33 5.28
N ALA A 154 -9.39 8.40 5.89
CA ALA A 154 -9.80 7.72 7.10
C ALA A 154 -8.63 7.54 8.07
N THR A 155 -8.97 7.30 9.34
CA THR A 155 -8.04 6.86 10.37
C THR A 155 -8.52 5.52 10.93
N LEU A 156 -7.69 4.90 11.77
CA LEU A 156 -8.01 3.64 12.43
C LEU A 156 -9.16 3.81 13.43
N SER A 157 -9.81 2.69 13.74
CA SER A 157 -10.90 2.62 14.72
C SER A 157 -10.75 1.34 15.53
N GLU A 158 -10.87 1.45 16.84
CA GLU A 158 -10.79 0.30 17.75
C GLU A 158 -12.07 -0.56 17.73
N THR A 159 -13.18 0.00 17.23
CA THR A 159 -14.52 -0.61 17.36
C THR A 159 -15.23 -0.81 16.02
N HIS A 160 -14.82 -0.10 14.98
CA HIS A 160 -15.50 -0.09 13.69
C HIS A 160 -14.46 0.08 12.59
N SER A 161 -13.78 -0.98 12.14
CA SER A 161 -12.83 -1.06 11.00
C SER A 161 -11.95 0.17 10.67
N PHE A 162 -12.58 1.30 10.33
CA PHE A 162 -12.00 2.63 10.16
C PHE A 162 -12.95 3.76 10.62
N ARG A 163 -12.40 4.95 10.83
CA ARG A 163 -13.17 6.20 11.02
C ARG A 163 -12.92 7.15 9.85
N PRO A 164 -13.91 7.49 9.02
CA PRO A 164 -13.73 8.48 7.96
C PRO A 164 -13.55 9.87 8.56
N VAL A 165 -12.58 10.63 8.03
CA VAL A 165 -12.24 11.98 8.49
C VAL A 165 -12.52 13.05 7.45
N TRP A 166 -12.57 12.69 6.16
CA TRP A 166 -12.89 13.63 5.09
C TRP A 166 -13.37 12.91 3.83
N HIS A 167 -14.30 13.54 3.11
CA HIS A 167 -14.70 13.13 1.76
C HIS A 167 -14.52 14.28 0.77
N PRO A 168 -14.21 13.98 -0.50
CA PRO A 168 -14.19 14.98 -1.55
C PRO A 168 -15.59 15.55 -1.84
N PRO A 169 -15.69 16.83 -2.25
CA PRO A 169 -16.95 17.54 -2.36
C PRO A 169 -17.89 17.01 -3.46
N PHE A 170 -17.36 16.26 -4.43
CA PHE A 170 -18.16 15.65 -5.51
C PHE A 170 -18.90 14.38 -5.06
N LEU A 171 -18.52 13.76 -3.94
CA LEU A 171 -19.26 12.59 -3.41
C LEU A 171 -20.49 13.06 -2.64
N SER A 172 -21.65 12.62 -3.10
CA SER A 172 -22.95 13.08 -2.58
C SER A 172 -23.61 12.09 -1.62
N LYS A 173 -23.37 10.79 -1.80
CA LYS A 173 -23.91 9.70 -0.99
C LYS A 173 -23.11 8.42 -1.25
N ILE A 174 -22.85 7.66 -0.19
CA ILE A 174 -22.11 6.39 -0.20
C ILE A 174 -22.91 5.37 0.61
N ASP A 175 -23.05 4.14 0.11
CA ASP A 175 -23.56 3.02 0.86
C ASP A 175 -22.48 2.50 1.82
N LEU A 176 -22.73 2.55 3.12
CA LEU A 176 -21.75 2.14 4.13
C LEU A 176 -21.56 0.62 4.24
N ARG A 177 -22.40 -0.18 3.57
CA ARG A 177 -22.27 -1.64 3.52
C ARG A 177 -21.43 -2.09 2.34
N SER A 178 -21.60 -1.47 1.17
CA SER A 178 -20.93 -1.89 -0.06
C SER A 178 -19.83 -0.94 -0.55
N GLY A 179 -19.78 0.30 -0.06
CA GLY A 179 -18.93 1.36 -0.62
C GLY A 179 -19.51 2.02 -1.87
N ASP A 180 -20.66 1.58 -2.37
CA ASP A 180 -21.22 2.09 -3.63
C ASP A 180 -21.65 3.55 -3.51
N VAL A 181 -21.31 4.34 -4.53
CA VAL A 181 -21.79 5.72 -4.68
C VAL A 181 -23.16 5.74 -5.37
N ALA A 182 -24.00 6.72 -5.03
CA ALA A 182 -25.40 6.78 -5.52
C ALA A 182 -25.54 6.83 -7.05
N HIS A 183 -24.55 7.35 -7.77
CA HIS A 183 -24.51 7.37 -9.23
C HIS A 183 -23.16 6.81 -9.68
N SER A 184 -23.19 5.70 -10.40
CA SER A 184 -22.01 5.06 -10.98
C SER A 184 -22.28 4.63 -12.42
N LEU A 185 -21.25 4.71 -13.26
CA LEU A 185 -21.25 4.17 -14.62
C LEU A 185 -20.15 3.11 -14.68
N ARG A 186 -20.51 1.86 -15.02
CA ARG A 186 -19.55 0.77 -15.19
C ARG A 186 -19.37 0.47 -16.67
N ILE A 187 -18.14 0.62 -17.16
CA ILE A 187 -17.73 0.23 -18.50
C ILE A 187 -17.09 -1.17 -18.41
N LYS A 188 -17.46 -2.09 -19.30
CA LYS A 188 -16.87 -3.43 -19.41
C LYS A 188 -16.55 -3.73 -20.87
N GLY A 189 -15.54 -4.57 -21.11
CA GLY A 189 -15.13 -4.98 -22.46
C GLY A 189 -13.84 -4.30 -22.88
N VAL A 190 -13.85 -3.61 -24.03
CA VAL A 190 -12.65 -3.09 -24.72
C VAL A 190 -11.92 -1.96 -23.98
N VAL A 191 -12.54 -1.36 -22.96
CA VAL A 191 -11.93 -0.25 -22.20
C VAL A 191 -11.26 -0.84 -20.97
N GLU A 192 -9.93 -0.80 -20.94
CA GLU A 192 -9.11 -1.31 -19.83
C GLU A 192 -8.71 -0.20 -18.84
N GLU A 193 -8.57 1.04 -19.30
CA GLU A 193 -8.13 2.19 -18.50
C GLU A 193 -8.87 3.48 -18.88
N LEU A 194 -8.95 4.41 -17.91
CA LEU A 194 -9.46 5.78 -18.09
C LEU A 194 -8.37 6.76 -17.67
N TYR A 195 -8.05 7.74 -18.52
CA TYR A 195 -6.99 8.71 -18.23
C TYR A 195 -7.51 10.05 -17.67
N ASP A 196 -8.65 10.53 -18.19
CA ASP A 196 -9.22 11.82 -17.80
C ASP A 196 -10.75 11.81 -17.92
N VAL A 197 -11.42 12.63 -17.11
CA VAL A 197 -12.87 12.77 -17.06
C VAL A 197 -13.23 14.24 -16.94
N VAL A 198 -13.91 14.77 -17.95
CA VAL A 198 -14.41 16.15 -17.96
C VAL A 198 -15.93 16.17 -17.89
N ARG A 199 -16.48 17.15 -17.18
CA ARG A 199 -17.90 17.48 -17.26
C ARG A 199 -18.17 18.20 -18.59
N LEU A 200 -19.00 17.61 -19.44
CA LEU A 200 -19.55 18.28 -20.62
C LEU A 200 -20.89 18.98 -20.25
N PRO A 201 -21.24 20.09 -20.93
CA PRO A 201 -22.51 20.79 -20.73
C PRO A 201 -23.73 19.99 -21.17
#